data_AF-A0A974KK67-F1
#
_entry.id   AF-A0A974KK67-F1
#
_cell.length_a   1.000
_cell.length_b   1.000
_cell.length_c   1.000
_cell.angle_alpha   90.00
_cell.angle_beta   90.00
_cell.angle_gamma   90.00
#
_symmetry.space_group_name_H-M   'P 1'
#
loop_
_entity.id
_entity.type
_entity.pdbx_description
1 polymer ?
#
loop_
_entity_poly.entity_id
_entity_poly.type
_entity_poly.pdbx_seq_one_letter_code
_entity_poly.pdbx_strand_id
1 'polypeptide(L)' 'MQQEKIKKDFDRSGSTMKHIRFEDPLLEQIESIAGNGNFSAWVKESCREKLRRLGIEPKA' A
#
# COMPACT_ATOMS: atom_id res chain seq x y z
N MET A 1 -18.26 21.06 18.58
CA MET A 1 -18.93 19.94 17.89
C MET A 1 -17.86 19.20 17.10
N GLN A 2 -17.46 18.00 17.55
CA GLN A 2 -16.43 17.21 16.86
C GLN A 2 -17.05 16.66 15.57
N GLN A 3 -16.47 16.99 14.43
CA GLN A 3 -16.96 16.50 13.13
C GLN A 3 -16.76 14.97 13.09
N GLU A 4 -17.88 14.26 13.16
CA GLU A 4 -17.95 12.82 12.93
C GLU A 4 -17.28 12.51 11.60
N LYS A 5 -16.20 11.73 11.67
CA LYS A 5 -15.46 11.26 10.49
C LYS A 5 -16.39 10.33 9.74
N ILE A 6 -17.11 10.88 8.75
CA ILE A 6 -17.91 10.13 7.80
C ILE A 6 -17.00 9.04 7.22
N LYS A 7 -17.25 7.79 7.60
CA LYS A 7 -16.55 6.63 7.06
C LYS A 7 -16.81 6.64 5.55
N LYS A 8 -15.79 6.96 4.76
CA LYS A 8 -15.85 6.91 3.31
C LYS A 8 -16.17 5.47 2.90
N ASP A 9 -17.18 5.31 2.04
CA ASP A 9 -17.75 4.07 1.49
C ASP A 9 -16.73 3.09 0.84
N PHE A 10 -15.47 3.52 0.67
CA PHE A 10 -14.36 2.69 0.19
C PHE A 10 -13.68 1.84 1.28
N ASP A 11 -14.13 1.92 2.54
CA ASP A 11 -13.70 1.05 3.63
C ASP A 11 -14.31 -0.36 3.41
N ARG A 12 -13.78 -1.09 2.42
CA ARG A 12 -14.08 -2.51 2.23
C ARG A 12 -13.66 -3.24 3.50
N SER A 13 -14.55 -4.02 4.10
CA SER A 13 -14.24 -4.85 5.27
C SER A 13 -12.97 -5.66 5.01
N GLY A 14 -11.87 -5.33 5.69
CA GLY A 14 -10.57 -5.99 5.55
C GLY A 14 -9.43 -5.15 4.95
N SER A 15 -9.66 -3.90 4.50
CA SER A 15 -8.59 -3.05 3.95
C SER A 15 -8.55 -1.68 4.61
N THR A 16 -7.43 -1.33 5.26
CA THR A 16 -7.17 0.03 5.75
C THR A 16 -6.36 0.81 4.72
N MET A 17 -6.91 1.93 4.24
CA MET A 17 -6.14 2.86 3.40
C MET A 17 -5.15 3.65 4.26
N LYS A 18 -3.87 3.66 3.86
CA LYS A 18 -2.82 4.50 4.46
C LYS A 18 -2.34 5.50 3.42
N HIS A 19 -2.38 6.79 3.74
CA HIS A 19 -1.74 7.82 2.92
C HIS A 19 -0.25 7.86 3.27
N ILE A 20 0.60 7.43 2.36
CA ILE A 20 2.06 7.42 2.49
C ILE A 20 2.68 8.27 1.38
N ARG A 21 3.74 9.00 1.69
CA ARG A 21 4.53 9.77 0.70
C ARG A 21 5.75 8.96 0.30
N PHE A 22 6.02 8.89 -0.99
CA PHE A 22 7.26 8.36 -1.56
C PHE A 22 8.13 9.53 -2.03
N GLU A 23 9.44 9.33 -2.04
CA GLU A 23 10.36 10.24 -2.73
C GLU A 23 10.16 10.09 -4.25
N ASP A 24 10.14 11.21 -4.97
CA ASP A 24 10.01 11.23 -6.44
C ASP A 24 10.96 10.26 -7.16
N PRO A 25 12.28 10.21 -6.85
CA PRO A 25 13.18 9.27 -7.53
C PRO A 25 12.84 7.79 -7.25
N LEU A 26 12.31 7.49 -6.08
CA LEU A 26 11.90 6.13 -5.73
C LEU A 26 10.61 5.73 -6.46
N LEU A 27 9.65 6.66 -6.54
CA LEU A 27 8.41 6.44 -7.27
C LEU A 27 8.68 6.19 -8.76
N GLU A 28 9.55 7.00 -9.38
CA GLU A 28 9.92 6.85 -10.79
C GLU A 28 10.55 5.47 -11.08
N GLN A 29 11.44 4.98 -10.20
CA GLN A 29 12.02 3.65 -10.33
C GLN A 29 10.97 2.53 -10.22
N ILE A 30 10.04 2.65 -9.27
CA ILE A 30 8.98 1.65 -9.09
C ILE A 30 8.05 1.66 -10.29
N GLU A 31 7.63 2.82 -10.79
CA GLU A 31 6.74 2.93 -11.95
C GLU A 31 7.41 2.42 -13.23
N SER A 32 8.72 2.64 -13.39
CA SER A 32 9.52 2.11 -14.50
C SER A 32 9.54 0.58 -14.53
N ILE A 33 9.63 -0.08 -13.36
CA ILE A 33 9.69 -1.55 -13.26
C ILE A 33 8.30 -2.19 -13.24
N ALA A 34 7.38 -1.63 -12.44
CA ALA A 34 6.04 -2.20 -12.25
C ALA A 34 5.15 -2.00 -13.49
N GLY A 35 5.39 -0.94 -14.26
CA GLY A 35 4.52 -0.49 -15.32
C GLY A 35 3.31 0.28 -14.79
N ASN A 36 2.76 1.14 -15.64
CA ASN A 36 1.67 2.04 -15.28
C ASN A 36 0.42 1.23 -14.83
N GLY A 37 -0.09 1.52 -13.63
CA GLY A 37 -1.25 0.85 -13.03
C GLY A 37 -0.93 -0.28 -12.03
N ASN A 38 0.31 -0.76 -11.98
CA ASN A 38 0.70 -1.87 -11.09
C ASN A 38 1.40 -1.44 -9.79
N PHE A 39 1.59 -0.14 -9.56
CA PHE A 39 2.28 0.40 -8.38
C PHE A 39 1.76 -0.19 -7.07
N SER A 40 0.44 -0.20 -6.88
CA SER A 40 -0.17 -0.70 -5.64
C SER A 40 0.04 -2.20 -5.43
N ALA A 41 0.09 -2.99 -6.50
CA ALA A 41 0.38 -4.43 -6.43
C ALA A 41 1.86 -4.65 -6.09
N TRP A 42 2.75 -3.90 -6.73
CA TRP A 42 4.19 -3.94 -6.48
C TRP A 42 4.53 -3.61 -5.03
N VAL A 43 3.96 -2.53 -4.48
CA VAL A 43 4.21 -2.14 -3.08
C VAL A 43 3.69 -3.21 -2.11
N LYS A 44 2.53 -3.82 -2.40
CA LYS A 44 1.97 -4.91 -1.57
C LYS A 44 2.86 -6.14 -1.59
N GLU A 45 3.36 -6.54 -2.77
CA GLU A 45 4.32 -7.64 -2.91
C GLU A 45 5.60 -7.37 -2.12
N SER A 46 6.19 -6.18 -2.28
CA SER A 46 7.39 -5.76 -1.55
C SER A 46 7.19 -5.81 -0.03
N CYS A 47 6.03 -5.40 0.48
CA CYS A 47 5.69 -5.53 1.89
C CYS A 47 5.58 -7.00 2.33
N ARG A 48 4.94 -7.87 1.53
CA ARG A 48 4.83 -9.31 1.81
C ARG A 48 6.20 -9.98 1.82
N GLU A 49 7.07 -9.63 0.88
CA GLU A 49 8.43 -10.15 0.82
C GLU A 49 9.26 -9.73 2.04
N LYS A 50 9.14 -8.47 2.47
CA LYS A 50 9.80 -7.99 3.70
C LYS A 50 9.35 -8.77 4.94
N LEU A 51 8.06 -9.08 5.06
CA LEU A 51 7.54 -9.93 6.14
C LEU A 51 8.13 -11.35 6.09
N ARG A 52 8.17 -11.98 4.91
CA ARG A 52 8.77 -13.31 4.71
C ARG A 52 10.26 -13.33 5.10
N ARG A 53 11.02 -12.29 4.74
CA ARG A 53 12.44 -12.15 5.13
C ARG A 53 12.64 -12.07 6.64
N LEU A 54 11.63 -11.56 7.37
CA LEU A 54 11.62 -11.51 8.83
C LEU A 54 11.07 -12.81 9.47
N GLY A 55 10.77 -13.84 8.68
CA GLY A 55 10.17 -15.09 9.16
C GLY A 55 8.69 -14.98 9.49
N ILE A 56 8.01 -13.91 9.07
CA ILE A 56 6.60 -13.68 9.32
C ILE A 56 5.81 -14.05 8.06
N GLU A 57 4.89 -15.00 8.17
CA GLU A 57 3.99 -15.33 7.06
C GLU A 57 2.99 -14.18 6.83
N PRO A 58 2.99 -13.54 5.65
CA PRO A 58 2.06 -12.47 5.35
C PRO A 58 0.64 -13.03 5.24
N LYS A 59 -0.28 -12.47 6.02
CA LYS A 59 -1.71 -12.80 5.96
C LYS A 59 -2.33 -12.14 4.73
N ALA A 60 -3.16 -12.89 4.01
CA ALA A 60 -3.86 -12.46 2.80
C ALA A 60 -5.06 -11.55 3.12
#